data_AF-A0A7V9G8Z5-F1
#
_entry.id   AF-A0A7V9G8Z5-F1
#
_cell.length_a   1.000
_cell.length_b   1.000
_cell.length_c   1.000
_cell.angle_alpha   90.00
_cell.angle_beta   90.00
_cell.angle_gamma   90.00
#
_symmetry.space_group_name_H-M   'P 1'
#
loop_
_entity.id
_entity.type
_entity.pdbx_description
1 polymer ?
#
loop_
_entity_poly.entity_id
_entity_poly.type
_entity_poly.pdbx_seq_one_letter_code
_entity_poly.pdbx_strand_id
1 'polypeptide(L)'
;MARALDMFAVPDGCEFHQSEGFTLNNYVIVPFLRELSGDRGAMARACADTRSRCRYVYEQHPWYCASYLADVIDEAAFLAQPYGLHARAELLICRAIRQELSGRGTEALADYRAYLALPLWQRSVEVDPTTERFAQWRVVALSKR
;
A
#
# COMPACT_ATOMS: atom_id res chain seq x y z
N MET A 1 -5.62 8.67 29.94
CA MET A 1 -5.11 8.25 28.61
C MET A 1 -4.39 6.90 28.64
N ALA A 2 -3.61 6.54 29.67
CA ALA A 2 -2.89 5.25 29.75
C ALA A 2 -3.79 4.00 29.57
N ARG A 3 -5.00 4.02 30.14
CA ARG A 3 -5.92 2.86 30.17
C ARG A 3 -6.49 2.40 28.83
N ALA A 4 -6.52 3.28 27.82
CA ALA A 4 -7.03 2.93 26.49
C ALA A 4 -5.98 2.20 25.66
N LEU A 5 -4.70 2.59 25.78
CA LEU A 5 -3.60 1.91 25.08
C LEU A 5 -3.45 0.47 25.56
N ASP A 6 -3.59 0.20 26.86
CA ASP A 6 -3.51 -1.16 27.42
C ASP A 6 -4.68 -2.05 26.99
N MET A 7 -5.88 -1.48 26.79
CA MET A 7 -7.07 -2.22 26.36
C MET A 7 -7.02 -2.63 24.88
N PHE A 8 -6.30 -1.88 24.06
CA PHE A 8 -6.13 -2.15 22.63
C PHE A 8 -4.71 -2.61 22.26
N ALA A 9 -3.87 -2.85 23.27
CA ALA A 9 -2.55 -3.43 23.06
C ALA A 9 -2.73 -4.83 22.48
N VAL A 10 -2.15 -5.05 21.31
CA VAL A 10 -2.12 -6.38 20.71
C VAL A 10 -1.25 -7.26 21.61
N PRO A 11 -1.76 -8.39 22.12
CA PRO A 11 -0.98 -9.26 22.99
C PRO A 11 0.33 -9.68 22.34
N ASP A 12 1.39 -9.85 23.14
CA ASP A 12 2.67 -10.34 22.63
C ASP A 12 2.49 -11.69 21.88
N GLY A 13 2.99 -11.75 20.65
CA GLY A 13 2.84 -12.92 19.78
C GLY A 13 1.51 -12.98 19.00
N CYS A 14 0.58 -12.07 19.26
CA CYS A 14 -0.55 -11.82 18.37
C CYS A 14 -0.19 -10.67 17.43
N GLU A 15 -0.42 -10.85 16.14
CA GLU A 15 -0.46 -9.75 15.19
C GLU A 15 -1.93 -9.44 14.88
N PHE A 16 -2.22 -8.17 14.59
CA PHE A 16 -3.55 -7.77 14.14
C PHE A 16 -3.83 -8.48 12.81
N HIS A 17 -4.60 -9.58 12.86
CA HIS A 17 -5.21 -10.19 11.70
C HIS A 17 -6.41 -9.35 11.29
N GLN A 18 -6.15 -8.20 10.66
CA GLN A 18 -7.22 -7.52 9.94
C GLN A 18 -7.56 -8.39 8.74
N SER A 19 -8.83 -8.76 8.63
CA SER A 19 -9.40 -9.37 7.42
C SER A 19 -8.90 -8.60 6.18
N GLU A 20 -8.71 -9.33 5.09
CA GLU A 20 -8.00 -9.03 3.82
C GLU A 20 -8.06 -7.59 3.26
N GLY A 21 -9.01 -6.75 3.69
CA GLY A 21 -9.24 -5.39 3.19
C GLY A 21 -8.32 -4.27 3.69
N PHE A 22 -7.32 -4.52 4.56
CA PHE A 22 -6.45 -3.44 5.09
C PHE A 22 -4.96 -3.59 4.78
N THR A 23 -4.58 -4.56 3.97
CA THR A 23 -3.17 -4.86 3.66
C THR A 23 -2.42 -3.64 3.09
N LEU A 24 -2.95 -3.01 2.04
CA LEU A 24 -2.31 -1.81 1.47
C LEU A 24 -2.27 -0.64 2.46
N ASN A 25 -3.26 -0.53 3.35
CA ASN A 25 -3.33 0.57 4.30
C ASN A 25 -2.13 0.54 5.26
N ASN A 26 -1.87 -0.61 5.87
CA ASN A 26 -0.85 -0.74 6.91
C ASN A 26 0.57 -0.72 6.35
N TYR A 27 0.80 -1.38 5.21
CA TYR A 27 2.15 -1.59 4.68
C TYR A 27 2.59 -0.56 3.64
N VAL A 28 1.66 0.16 3.03
CA VAL A 28 1.95 1.07 1.90
C VAL A 28 1.44 2.48 2.14
N ILE A 29 0.13 2.64 2.36
CA ILE A 29 -0.51 3.97 2.41
C ILE A 29 -0.10 4.74 3.68
N VAL A 30 -0.16 4.12 4.87
CA VAL A 30 0.23 4.80 6.12
C VAL A 30 1.71 5.23 6.10
N PRO A 31 2.68 4.37 5.73
CA PRO A 31 4.08 4.80 5.58
C PRO A 31 4.26 5.94 4.58
N PHE A 32 3.55 5.91 3.44
CA PHE A 32 3.57 6.99 2.47
C PHE A 32 3.02 8.31 3.05
N LEU A 33 1.91 8.27 3.77
CA LEU A 33 1.35 9.46 4.44
C LEU A 33 2.31 10.04 5.48
N ARG A 34 3.04 9.19 6.21
CA ARG A 34 4.09 9.62 7.14
C ARG A 34 5.23 10.32 6.40
N GLU A 35 5.67 9.77 5.27
CA GLU A 35 6.67 10.41 4.41
C GLU A 35 6.21 11.81 3.94
N LEU A 36 4.97 11.93 3.47
CA LEU A 36 4.36 13.21 3.06
C LEU A 36 4.24 14.22 4.22
N SER A 37 4.09 13.73 5.46
CA SER A 37 4.02 14.58 6.66
C SER A 37 5.39 15.04 7.18
N GLY A 38 6.49 14.61 6.54
CA GLY A 38 7.85 15.00 6.88
C GLY A 38 8.65 13.96 7.67
N ASP A 39 8.08 12.79 7.99
CA ASP A 39 8.82 11.66 8.57
C ASP A 39 9.65 10.97 7.48
N ARG A 40 10.82 11.57 7.19
CA ARG A 40 11.69 11.10 6.11
C ARG A 40 12.16 9.66 6.34
N GLY A 41 12.06 8.85 5.30
CA GLY A 41 12.43 7.44 5.30
C GLY A 41 11.41 6.52 5.97
N ALA A 42 10.22 7.01 6.33
CA ALA A 42 9.13 6.18 6.83
C ALA A 42 8.79 5.06 5.84
N MET A 43 8.74 5.37 4.54
CA MET A 43 8.46 4.36 3.51
C MET A 43 9.58 3.31 3.43
N ALA A 44 10.84 3.76 3.42
CA ALA A 44 11.99 2.86 3.33
C ALA A 44 12.07 1.90 4.54
N ARG A 45 11.83 2.41 5.76
CA ARG A 45 11.79 1.59 6.98
C ARG A 45 10.65 0.58 6.95
N ALA A 46 9.45 1.00 6.53
CA ALA A 46 8.30 0.11 6.42
C ALA A 46 8.54 -1.00 5.38
N CYS A 47 9.13 -0.68 4.23
CA CYS A 47 9.46 -1.67 3.22
C CYS A 47 10.50 -2.69 3.72
N ALA A 48 11.54 -2.22 4.41
CA ALA A 48 12.56 -3.09 4.98
C ALA A 48 11.96 -4.06 6.03
N ASP A 49 11.14 -3.54 6.95
CA ASP A 49 10.51 -4.34 7.99
C ASP A 49 9.53 -5.37 7.39
N THR A 50 8.63 -4.92 6.51
CA THR A 50 7.65 -5.78 5.82
C THR A 50 8.33 -6.91 5.05
N ARG A 51 9.42 -6.63 4.34
CA ARG A 51 10.16 -7.66 3.61
C ARG A 51 10.81 -8.70 4.52
N SER A 52 11.24 -8.28 5.71
CA SER A 52 11.89 -9.17 6.67
C SER A 52 10.91 -10.08 7.44
N ARG A 53 9.65 -9.66 7.58
CA ARG A 53 8.65 -10.34 8.44
C ARG A 53 7.48 -10.94 7.68
N CYS A 54 7.03 -10.30 6.61
CA CYS A 54 5.75 -10.60 5.97
C CYS A 54 5.87 -11.50 4.73
N ARG A 55 6.96 -12.25 4.56
CA ARG A 55 7.13 -13.13 3.39
C ARG A 55 6.02 -14.17 3.24
N TYR A 56 5.40 -14.60 4.34
CA TYR A 56 4.35 -15.63 4.36
C TYR A 56 3.01 -15.12 4.90
N VAL A 57 2.82 -13.80 4.94
CA VAL A 57 1.63 -13.16 5.50
C VAL A 57 0.74 -12.65 4.36
N TYR A 58 -0.58 -12.80 4.46
CA TYR A 58 -1.58 -12.33 3.49
C TYR A 58 -1.20 -12.67 2.05
N GLU A 59 -1.04 -13.96 1.77
CA GLU A 59 -0.75 -14.47 0.42
C GLU A 59 0.53 -13.84 -0.20
N GLN A 60 1.42 -13.30 0.65
CA GLN A 60 2.65 -12.58 0.32
C GLN A 60 2.45 -11.18 -0.28
N HIS A 61 1.23 -10.64 -0.35
CA HIS A 61 0.95 -9.33 -0.94
C HIS A 61 1.77 -8.19 -0.30
N PRO A 62 1.88 -8.08 1.05
CA PRO A 62 2.72 -7.06 1.68
C PRO A 62 4.17 -7.14 1.20
N TRP A 63 4.69 -8.36 1.09
CA TRP A 63 6.08 -8.59 0.70
C TRP A 63 6.34 -8.15 -0.74
N TYR A 64 5.42 -8.43 -1.67
CA TYR A 64 5.54 -7.99 -3.06
C TYR A 64 5.42 -6.46 -3.17
N CYS A 65 4.45 -5.84 -2.48
CA CYS A 65 4.30 -4.38 -2.44
C CYS A 65 5.58 -3.71 -1.92
N ALA A 66 6.09 -4.16 -0.78
CA ALA A 66 7.32 -3.64 -0.19
C ALA A 66 8.56 -3.89 -1.06
N SER A 67 8.64 -5.04 -1.73
CA SER A 67 9.76 -5.36 -2.62
C SER A 67 9.77 -4.49 -3.87
N TYR A 68 8.60 -4.20 -4.45
CA TYR A 68 8.49 -3.30 -5.60
C TYR A 68 8.80 -1.84 -5.21
N LEU A 69 8.23 -1.36 -4.10
CA LEU A 69 8.47 0.00 -3.60
C LEU A 69 9.93 0.24 -3.19
N ALA A 70 10.66 -0.82 -2.82
CA ALA A 70 12.09 -0.79 -2.51
C ALA A 70 12.99 -1.09 -3.72
N ASP A 71 12.44 -1.10 -4.95
CA ASP A 71 13.14 -1.41 -6.21
C ASP A 71 13.93 -2.74 -6.19
N VAL A 72 13.46 -3.73 -5.44
CA VAL A 72 14.04 -5.08 -5.38
C VAL A 72 13.47 -6.01 -6.43
N ILE A 73 12.21 -5.78 -6.81
CA ILE A 73 11.57 -6.46 -7.94
C ILE A 73 11.01 -5.42 -8.91
N ASP A 74 10.96 -5.77 -10.19
CA ASP A 74 10.35 -4.94 -11.21
C ASP A 74 8.85 -5.22 -11.37
N GLU A 75 8.20 -4.55 -12.33
CA GLU A 75 6.77 -4.73 -12.60
C GLU A 75 6.44 -6.15 -13.09
N ALA A 76 7.33 -6.75 -13.89
CA ALA A 76 7.12 -8.09 -14.43
C ALA A 76 7.14 -9.13 -13.29
N ALA A 77 8.12 -9.03 -12.39
CA ALA A 77 8.22 -9.89 -11.22
C ALA A 77 7.08 -9.66 -10.22
N PHE A 78 6.59 -8.42 -10.06
CA PHE A 78 5.42 -8.13 -9.23
C PHE A 78 4.15 -8.81 -9.77
N LEU A 79 3.92 -8.71 -11.08
CA LEU A 79 2.75 -9.32 -11.73
C LEU A 79 2.83 -10.85 -11.81
N ALA A 80 4.04 -11.42 -11.74
CA ALA A 80 4.29 -12.85 -11.70
C ALA A 80 4.18 -13.46 -10.28
N GLN A 81 3.63 -12.72 -9.30
CA GLN A 81 3.44 -13.24 -7.95
C GLN A 81 2.47 -14.44 -7.92
N PRO A 82 2.66 -15.43 -7.03
CA PRO A 82 1.85 -16.65 -7.01
C PRO A 82 0.34 -16.38 -6.84
N TYR A 83 -0.03 -15.41 -6.01
CA TYR A 83 -1.41 -14.97 -5.85
C TYR A 83 -1.63 -13.65 -6.61
N GLY A 84 -2.01 -13.76 -7.87
CA GLY A 84 -2.04 -12.63 -8.81
C GLY A 84 -3.39 -11.93 -8.97
N LEU A 85 -4.44 -12.34 -8.25
CA LEU A 85 -5.84 -11.94 -8.54
C LEU A 85 -6.02 -10.41 -8.57
N HIS A 86 -5.40 -9.71 -7.63
CA HIS A 86 -5.48 -8.25 -7.49
C HIS A 86 -4.15 -7.53 -7.75
N ALA A 87 -3.13 -8.26 -8.21
CA ALA A 87 -1.77 -7.74 -8.41
C ALA A 87 -1.76 -6.49 -9.31
N ARG A 88 -2.59 -6.45 -10.34
CA ARG A 88 -2.67 -5.26 -11.21
C ARG A 88 -3.15 -4.01 -10.44
N ALA A 89 -4.16 -4.15 -9.59
CA ALA A 89 -4.69 -3.03 -8.81
C ALA A 89 -3.66 -2.52 -7.79
N GLU A 90 -3.02 -3.45 -7.08
CA GLU A 90 -1.96 -3.14 -6.11
C GLU A 90 -0.74 -2.48 -6.76
N LEU A 91 -0.34 -2.96 -7.95
CA LEU A 91 0.76 -2.38 -8.71
C LEU A 91 0.47 -0.92 -9.06
N LEU A 92 -0.75 -0.59 -9.50
CA LEU A 92 -1.11 0.80 -9.83
C LEU A 92 -0.97 1.72 -8.61
N ILE A 93 -1.42 1.28 -7.43
CA ILE A 93 -1.25 2.04 -6.19
C ILE A 93 0.24 2.20 -5.84
N CYS A 94 1.00 1.12 -5.84
CA CYS A 94 2.43 1.16 -5.50
C CYS A 94 3.22 2.02 -6.49
N ARG A 95 2.93 1.91 -7.79
CA ARG A 95 3.59 2.66 -8.85
C ARG A 95 3.29 4.16 -8.74
N ALA A 96 2.04 4.53 -8.50
CA ALA A 96 1.65 5.91 -8.25
C ALA A 96 2.40 6.52 -7.05
N ILE A 97 2.48 5.77 -5.94
CA ILE A 97 3.21 6.21 -4.75
C ILE A 97 4.71 6.39 -5.04
N ARG A 98 5.34 5.42 -5.72
CA ARG A 98 6.77 5.53 -6.10
C ARG A 98 7.03 6.75 -6.98
N GLN A 99 6.14 7.04 -7.93
CA GLN A 99 6.22 8.21 -8.78
C GLN A 99 6.08 9.51 -7.97
N GLU A 100 5.13 9.60 -7.04
CA GLU A 100 5.00 10.77 -6.15
C GLU A 100 6.26 11.00 -5.32
N LEU A 101 6.81 9.94 -4.72
CA LEU A 101 8.06 10.02 -3.94
C LEU A 101 9.24 10.48 -4.79
N SER A 102 9.20 10.24 -6.10
CA SER A 102 10.20 10.67 -7.07
C SER A 102 9.89 12.04 -7.71
N GLY A 103 8.84 12.76 -7.26
CA GLY A 103 8.43 14.04 -7.83
C GLY A 103 7.70 13.95 -9.18
N ARG A 104 7.35 12.74 -9.63
CA ARG A 104 6.65 12.46 -10.90
C ARG A 104 5.14 12.50 -10.74
N GLY A 105 4.62 13.70 -10.45
CA GLY A 105 3.21 13.90 -10.10
C GLY A 105 2.22 13.58 -11.21
N THR A 106 2.57 13.87 -12.47
CA THR A 106 1.71 13.62 -13.63
C THR A 106 1.52 12.13 -13.88
N GLU A 107 2.60 11.36 -13.83
CA GLU A 107 2.53 9.90 -13.93
C GLU A 107 1.72 9.33 -12.75
N ALA A 108 1.96 9.81 -11.53
CA ALA A 108 1.26 9.32 -10.34
C ALA A 108 -0.26 9.53 -10.46
N LEU A 109 -0.66 10.70 -10.97
CA LEU A 109 -2.06 11.01 -11.22
C LEU A 109 -2.69 10.05 -12.25
N ALA A 110 -1.95 9.68 -13.30
CA ALA A 110 -2.43 8.74 -14.30
C ALA A 110 -2.66 7.35 -13.68
N ASP A 111 -1.77 6.90 -12.81
CA ASP A 111 -1.87 5.59 -12.15
C ASP A 111 -3.01 5.52 -11.12
N TYR A 112 -3.21 6.56 -10.31
CA TYR A 112 -4.38 6.61 -9.41
C TYR A 112 -5.70 6.60 -10.19
N ARG A 113 -5.77 7.32 -11.32
CA ARG A 113 -6.95 7.29 -12.19
C ARG A 113 -7.15 5.90 -12.81
N ALA A 114 -6.08 5.25 -13.24
CA ALA A 114 -6.15 3.90 -13.78
C ALA A 114 -6.66 2.90 -12.74
N TYR A 115 -6.23 3.00 -11.48
CA TYR A 115 -6.76 2.19 -10.38
C TYR A 115 -8.27 2.40 -10.20
N LEU A 116 -8.71 3.67 -10.13
CA LEU A 116 -10.12 4.03 -9.99
C LEU A 116 -10.98 3.70 -11.22
N ALA A 117 -10.37 3.41 -12.36
CA ALA A 117 -11.07 2.96 -13.56
C ALA A 117 -11.25 1.44 -13.62
N LEU A 118 -10.54 0.66 -12.79
CA LEU A 118 -10.71 -0.80 -12.74
C LEU A 118 -12.12 -1.16 -12.24
N PRO A 119 -12.79 -2.19 -12.76
CA PRO A 119 -13.98 -2.77 -12.13
C PRO A 119 -13.71 -3.15 -10.67
N LEU A 120 -14.70 -3.00 -9.78
CA LEU A 120 -14.52 -3.25 -8.33
C LEU A 120 -13.96 -4.65 -8.02
N TRP A 121 -14.45 -5.68 -8.72
CA TRP A 121 -13.99 -7.07 -8.56
C TRP A 121 -12.53 -7.30 -8.98
N GLN A 122 -11.92 -6.38 -9.72
CA GLN A 122 -10.49 -6.42 -10.04
C GLN A 122 -9.62 -5.79 -8.95
N ARG A 123 -10.20 -4.96 -8.07
CA ARG A 123 -9.46 -4.22 -7.04
C ARG A 123 -9.23 -5.04 -5.77
N SER A 124 -10.25 -5.80 -5.36
CA SER A 124 -10.24 -6.61 -4.15
C SER A 124 -11.45 -7.55 -4.13
N VAL A 125 -11.41 -8.59 -3.30
CA VAL A 125 -12.53 -9.53 -3.08
C VAL A 125 -13.72 -8.81 -2.43
N GLU A 126 -13.43 -7.99 -1.43
CA GLU A 126 -14.41 -7.12 -0.76
C GLU A 126 -14.18 -5.66 -1.15
N VAL A 127 -15.20 -4.81 -1.06
CA VAL A 127 -15.01 -3.37 -1.29
C VAL A 127 -14.07 -2.81 -0.22
N ASP A 128 -12.88 -2.34 -0.59
CA ASP A 128 -11.97 -1.60 0.28
C ASP A 128 -12.20 -0.08 0.11
N PRO A 129 -13.05 0.55 0.96
CA PRO A 129 -13.33 1.97 0.85
C PRO A 129 -12.11 2.84 1.20
N THR A 130 -11.11 2.31 1.89
CA THR A 130 -9.97 3.09 2.37
C THR A 130 -8.99 3.34 1.23
N THR A 131 -8.58 2.29 0.50
CA THR A 131 -7.71 2.45 -0.68
C THR A 131 -8.41 3.28 -1.76
N GLU A 132 -9.73 3.08 -1.95
CA GLU A 132 -10.51 3.88 -2.90
C GLU A 132 -10.54 5.38 -2.53
N ARG A 133 -10.89 5.71 -1.29
CA ARG A 133 -10.90 7.11 -0.82
C ARG A 133 -9.52 7.73 -0.86
N PHE A 134 -8.47 6.96 -0.53
CA PHE A 134 -7.10 7.40 -0.66
C PHE A 134 -6.78 7.77 -2.11
N ALA A 135 -7.05 6.89 -3.08
CA ALA A 135 -6.79 7.17 -4.49
C ALA A 135 -7.61 8.38 -4.99
N GLN A 136 -8.89 8.49 -4.63
CA GLN A 136 -9.73 9.65 -4.96
C GLN A 136 -9.15 10.96 -4.41
N TRP A 137 -8.72 10.95 -3.14
CA TRP A 137 -8.08 12.11 -2.52
C TRP A 137 -6.78 12.49 -3.24
N ARG A 138 -5.93 11.51 -3.59
CA ARG A 138 -4.69 11.76 -4.34
C ARG A 138 -4.96 12.36 -5.71
N VAL A 139 -5.97 11.87 -6.45
CA VAL A 139 -6.37 12.45 -7.74
C VAL A 139 -6.75 13.93 -7.60
N VAL A 140 -7.54 14.27 -6.58
CA VAL A 140 -7.93 15.67 -6.33
C VAL A 140 -6.73 16.52 -5.93
N ALA A 141 -5.85 16.00 -5.07
CA ALA A 141 -4.67 16.72 -4.58
C ALA A 141 -3.65 17.00 -5.70
N LEU A 142 -3.42 16.03 -6.58
CA LEU A 142 -2.46 16.14 -7.69
C LEU A 142 -3.01 16.95 -8.86
N SER A 143 -4.32 16.98 -9.09
CA SER A 143 -4.94 17.76 -10.18
C SER A 143 -4.93 19.28 -9.94
N LYS A 144 -4.58 19.73 -8.73
CA LYS A 144 -4.53 21.15 -8.34
C LYS A 144 -3.13 21.77 -8.39
N ARG A 145 -2.11 20.96 -8.65
CA ARG A 145 -0.70 21.39 -8.75
C ARG A 145 -0.40 21.78 -10.20
#